data_AF-A0A329RC43-F1
#
_entry.id   AF-A0A329RC43-F1
#
_cell.length_a   1.000
_cell.length_b   1.000
_cell.length_c   1.000
_cell.angle_alpha   90.00
_cell.angle_beta   90.00
_cell.angle_gamma   90.00
#
_symmetry.space_group_name_H-M   'P 1'
#
loop_
_entity.id
_entity.type
_entity.pdbx_description
1 polymer ?
#
loop_
_entity_poly.entity_id
_entity_poly.type
_entity_poly.pdbx_seq_one_letter_code
_entity_poly.pdbx_strand_id
1 'polypeptide(L)'
;MVKLFCAVDGVVFDVDIDKGASVSALKKAIKDQSDGLITAPWMKLQLFLAKKDGNWLNGDDVAAVTLDEAADSAVPVLVDDRGNRHDFVKMDPSLWIKNPKLFGSNFQPEEGQVHVLVVVPGGASTSENKRKRKRMEDKEFPDAWMKAIKDEQVTALPLTCDDLKKHLQRELRVKVPIDDTLFQMVSAPNLSGEFTSIFNKLFEAEPRGKLSHRTATIVGSVVEPIMACSENATEETYHHLWDSLIVGLLMRVSTGNYRRNTNASTSTGPYRPDLCFYGMNSNVCVFRGEEKASGELDVPVKELHEKLTWRYDDAPYVFGYAAVGLLVCLVAIRKDEKTGSGAKAEQIETYNLGGLKGRLSFFLALLNLSTLFRPVVDLIQPLDVSPEHAE
;
A
#
# COMPACT_ATOMS: atom_id res chain seq x y z
N MET A 1 30.96 -35.17 -23.40
CA MET A 1 30.02 -34.34 -22.61
C MET A 1 30.49 -34.24 -21.16
N VAL A 2 30.15 -33.15 -20.49
CA VAL A 2 30.33 -32.90 -19.05
C VAL A 2 29.02 -32.33 -18.52
N LYS A 3 28.68 -32.68 -17.29
CA LYS A 3 27.50 -32.20 -16.59
C LYS A 3 27.91 -31.06 -15.66
N LEU A 4 27.39 -29.86 -15.90
CA LEU A 4 27.66 -28.68 -15.07
C LEU A 4 26.40 -28.32 -14.28
N PHE A 5 26.54 -28.18 -12.97
CA PHE A 5 25.48 -27.59 -12.16
C PHE A 5 25.53 -26.07 -12.26
N CYS A 6 24.46 -25.50 -12.79
CA CYS A 6 24.27 -24.08 -12.99
C CYS A 6 23.24 -23.56 -12.00
N ALA A 7 23.45 -22.35 -11.49
CA ALA A 7 22.52 -21.67 -10.63
C ALA A 7 22.03 -20.39 -11.27
N VAL A 8 20.71 -20.26 -11.43
CA VAL A 8 20.05 -19.00 -11.81
C VAL A 8 19.04 -18.67 -10.73
N ASP A 9 19.08 -17.44 -10.22
CA ASP A 9 18.14 -16.98 -9.21
C ASP A 9 17.99 -17.96 -8.02
N GLY A 10 19.12 -18.51 -7.53
CA GLY A 10 19.16 -19.47 -6.41
C GLY A 10 18.65 -20.89 -6.73
N VAL A 11 18.18 -21.15 -7.95
CA VAL A 11 17.76 -22.49 -8.41
C VAL A 11 18.93 -23.16 -9.10
N VAL A 12 19.31 -24.35 -8.61
CA VAL A 12 20.37 -25.18 -9.19
C VAL A 12 19.76 -26.23 -10.12
N PHE A 13 20.33 -26.38 -11.30
CA PHE A 13 19.96 -27.42 -12.27
C PHE A 13 21.20 -27.89 -13.04
N ASP A 14 21.18 -29.11 -13.57
CA ASP A 14 22.28 -29.62 -14.38
C ASP A 14 22.14 -29.26 -15.86
N VAL A 15 23.28 -29.06 -16.51
CA VAL A 15 23.39 -28.76 -17.93
C VAL A 15 24.43 -29.67 -18.55
N ASP A 16 24.03 -30.45 -19.54
CA ASP A 16 24.92 -31.27 -20.34
C ASP A 16 25.53 -30.43 -21.47
N ILE A 17 26.87 -30.39 -21.52
CA ILE A 17 27.62 -29.61 -22.53
C ILE A 17 28.85 -30.37 -23.01
N ASP A 18 29.27 -30.16 -24.25
CA ASP A 18 30.53 -30.71 -24.73
C ASP A 18 31.74 -29.98 -24.11
N LYS A 19 32.78 -30.71 -23.70
CA LYS A 19 33.99 -30.10 -23.10
C LYS A 19 34.74 -29.19 -24.08
N GLY A 20 34.61 -29.44 -25.39
CA GLY A 20 35.14 -28.62 -26.46
C GLY A 20 34.25 -27.43 -26.85
N ALA A 21 33.04 -27.31 -26.29
CA ALA A 21 32.16 -26.17 -26.54
C ALA A 21 32.69 -24.88 -25.90
N SER A 22 32.24 -23.73 -26.42
CA SER A 22 32.56 -22.41 -25.86
C SER A 22 31.63 -22.04 -24.70
N VAL A 23 32.04 -21.07 -23.89
CA VAL A 23 31.17 -20.44 -22.88
C VAL A 23 29.94 -19.78 -23.53
N SER A 24 30.07 -19.27 -24.76
CA SER A 24 28.91 -18.80 -25.54
C SER A 24 27.91 -19.93 -25.84
N ALA A 25 28.39 -21.11 -26.24
CA ALA A 25 27.54 -22.28 -26.42
C ALA A 25 26.93 -22.75 -25.10
N LEU A 26 27.64 -22.62 -23.98
CA LEU A 26 27.11 -22.88 -22.64
C LEU A 26 25.96 -21.93 -22.29
N LYS A 27 26.02 -20.63 -22.61
CA LYS A 27 24.86 -19.72 -22.42
C LYS A 27 23.61 -20.23 -23.13
N LYS A 28 23.76 -20.70 -24.37
CA LYS A 28 22.66 -21.28 -25.14
C LYS A 28 22.14 -22.56 -24.49
N ALA A 29 23.04 -23.49 -24.14
CA ALA A 29 22.67 -24.75 -23.49
C ALA A 29 21.95 -24.53 -22.15
N ILE A 30 22.41 -23.59 -21.34
CA ILE A 30 21.77 -23.16 -20.10
C ILE A 30 20.33 -22.69 -20.36
N LYS A 31 20.11 -21.84 -21.38
CA LYS A 31 18.75 -21.40 -21.72
C LYS A 31 17.89 -22.60 -22.16
N ASP A 32 18.38 -23.39 -23.10
CA ASP A 32 17.62 -24.47 -23.73
C ASP A 32 17.26 -25.58 -22.71
N GLN A 33 18.14 -25.85 -21.73
CA GLN A 33 17.97 -26.88 -20.69
C GLN A 33 17.38 -26.33 -19.38
N SER A 34 17.03 -25.04 -19.31
CA SER A 34 16.45 -24.43 -18.10
C SER A 34 14.96 -24.69 -17.88
N ASP A 35 14.32 -25.51 -18.73
CA ASP A 35 12.88 -25.81 -18.68
C ASP A 35 11.99 -24.55 -18.56
N GLY A 36 12.33 -23.51 -19.34
CA GLY A 36 11.59 -22.24 -19.36
C GLY A 36 11.92 -21.26 -18.23
N LEU A 37 12.82 -21.61 -17.29
CA LEU A 37 13.24 -20.74 -16.19
C LEU A 37 13.93 -19.45 -16.68
N ILE A 38 14.54 -19.47 -17.87
CA ILE A 38 15.19 -18.31 -18.49
C ILE A 38 14.43 -17.89 -19.75
N THR A 39 13.63 -16.81 -19.66
CA THR A 39 12.90 -16.31 -20.83
C THR A 39 13.74 -15.36 -21.69
N ALA A 40 14.72 -14.66 -21.11
CA ALA A 40 15.58 -13.73 -21.81
C ALA A 40 16.37 -14.37 -22.97
N PRO A 41 16.78 -13.58 -23.99
CA PRO A 41 17.68 -14.06 -25.03
C PRO A 41 18.99 -14.58 -24.44
N TRP A 42 19.43 -15.78 -24.83
CA TRP A 42 20.63 -16.42 -24.27
C TRP A 42 21.90 -15.57 -24.42
N MET A 43 21.96 -14.71 -25.45
CA MET A 43 23.07 -13.77 -25.67
C MET A 43 23.22 -12.75 -24.53
N LYS A 44 22.13 -12.41 -23.85
CA LYS A 44 22.14 -11.46 -22.73
C LYS A 44 22.61 -12.10 -21.42
N LEU A 45 22.66 -13.42 -21.32
CA LEU A 45 23.07 -14.09 -20.09
C LEU A 45 24.52 -13.76 -19.75
N GLN A 46 24.78 -13.53 -18.47
CA GLN A 46 26.13 -13.39 -17.94
C GLN A 46 26.43 -14.60 -17.06
N LEU A 47 27.60 -15.21 -17.26
CA LEU A 47 28.01 -16.41 -16.53
C LEU A 47 29.21 -16.08 -15.64
N PHE A 48 29.21 -16.60 -14.43
CA PHE A 48 30.29 -16.41 -13.46
C PHE A 48 30.69 -17.77 -12.86
N LEU A 49 31.96 -17.93 -12.50
CA LEU A 49 32.42 -19.13 -11.80
C LEU A 49 31.91 -19.10 -10.36
N ALA A 50 31.23 -20.15 -9.94
CA ALA A 50 30.70 -20.30 -8.58
C ALA A 50 31.81 -20.75 -7.61
N LYS A 51 32.88 -19.95 -7.50
CA LYS A 51 34.00 -20.23 -6.59
C LYS A 51 34.12 -19.19 -5.48
N LYS A 52 34.34 -19.67 -4.26
CA LYS A 52 34.74 -18.90 -3.09
C LYS A 52 35.96 -19.56 -2.45
N ASP A 53 37.01 -18.78 -2.20
CA ASP A 53 38.26 -19.25 -1.57
C ASP A 53 38.86 -20.51 -2.24
N GLY A 54 38.74 -20.60 -3.58
CA GLY A 54 39.23 -21.71 -4.38
C GLY A 54 38.29 -22.93 -4.48
N ASN A 55 37.24 -22.99 -3.66
CA ASN A 55 36.27 -24.08 -3.62
C ASN A 55 34.99 -23.74 -4.38
N TRP A 56 34.31 -24.76 -4.92
CA TRP A 56 32.99 -24.61 -5.52
C TRP A 56 31.94 -24.35 -4.45
N LEU A 57 30.97 -23.49 -4.76
CA LEU A 57 29.82 -23.28 -3.89
C LEU A 57 28.96 -24.55 -3.85
N ASN A 58 28.33 -24.81 -2.70
CA ASN A 58 27.24 -25.78 -2.63
C ASN A 58 25.87 -25.10 -2.84
N GLY A 59 24.79 -25.89 -2.81
CA GLY A 59 23.43 -25.35 -2.98
C GLY A 59 23.01 -24.32 -1.92
N ASP A 60 23.51 -24.45 -0.69
CA ASP A 60 23.21 -23.51 0.40
C ASP A 60 24.01 -22.20 0.25
N ASP A 61 25.28 -22.28 -0.15
CA ASP A 61 26.12 -21.11 -0.42
C ASP A 61 25.55 -20.27 -1.57
N VAL A 62 25.01 -20.93 -2.60
CA VAL A 62 24.35 -20.26 -3.73
C VAL A 62 23.12 -19.47 -3.28
N ALA A 63 22.42 -19.91 -2.24
CA ALA A 63 21.26 -19.20 -1.71
C ALA A 63 21.64 -17.86 -1.06
N ALA A 64 22.87 -17.74 -0.55
CA ALA A 64 23.39 -16.51 0.03
C ALA A 64 23.91 -15.50 -1.03
N VAL A 65 24.06 -15.92 -2.30
CA VAL A 65 24.52 -15.04 -3.39
C VAL A 65 23.44 -13.99 -3.71
N THR A 66 23.82 -12.72 -3.64
CA THR A 66 22.99 -11.57 -4.00
C THR A 66 23.48 -10.91 -5.28
N LEU A 67 22.66 -10.09 -5.92
CA LEU A 67 23.07 -9.27 -7.06
C LEU A 67 23.28 -7.84 -6.58
N ASP A 68 24.47 -7.30 -6.82
CA ASP A 68 24.73 -5.87 -6.68
C ASP A 68 24.35 -5.18 -8.00
N GLU A 69 23.36 -4.28 -7.93
CA GLU A 69 22.79 -3.55 -9.08
C GLU A 69 23.45 -2.18 -9.30
N ALA A 70 24.64 -1.95 -8.73
CA ALA A 70 25.42 -0.75 -8.98
C ALA A 70 25.90 -0.68 -10.45
N ALA A 71 25.24 0.17 -11.26
CA ALA A 71 25.43 0.41 -12.69
C ALA A 71 24.95 -0.72 -13.64
N ASP A 72 24.84 -0.44 -14.94
CA ASP A 72 24.19 -1.19 -16.06
C ASP A 72 24.53 -2.69 -16.24
N SER A 73 25.15 -3.35 -15.26
CA SER A 73 25.41 -4.78 -15.24
C SER A 73 25.32 -5.34 -13.82
N ALA A 74 24.25 -6.09 -13.52
CA ALA A 74 24.14 -6.83 -12.26
C ALA A 74 25.31 -7.81 -12.08
N VAL A 75 25.99 -7.73 -10.93
CA VAL A 75 27.13 -8.61 -10.58
C VAL A 75 26.73 -9.47 -9.38
N PRO A 76 26.95 -10.80 -9.41
CA PRO A 76 26.72 -11.62 -8.23
C PRO A 76 27.79 -11.35 -7.17
N VAL A 77 27.37 -11.28 -5.92
CA VAL A 77 28.19 -10.95 -4.76
C VAL A 77 27.80 -11.83 -3.57
N LEU A 78 28.79 -12.28 -2.81
CA LEU A 78 28.58 -12.85 -1.48
C LEU A 78 29.11 -11.89 -0.42
N VAL A 79 28.38 -11.71 0.67
CA VAL A 79 28.83 -10.97 1.85
C VAL A 79 28.93 -11.95 3.00
N ASP A 80 30.09 -12.01 3.66
CA ASP A 80 30.27 -12.86 4.85
C ASP A 80 29.68 -12.22 6.12
N ASP A 81 29.61 -12.98 7.21
CA ASP A 81 29.07 -12.50 8.50
C ASP A 81 29.84 -11.32 9.11
N ARG A 82 31.01 -10.98 8.55
CA ARG A 82 31.84 -9.84 8.98
C ARG A 82 31.67 -8.63 8.05
N GLY A 83 30.80 -8.73 7.05
CA GLY A 83 30.55 -7.68 6.06
C GLY A 83 31.55 -7.64 4.90
N ASN A 84 32.43 -8.63 4.75
CA ASN A 84 33.38 -8.66 3.64
C ASN A 84 32.71 -9.11 2.35
N ARG A 85 33.01 -8.39 1.27
CA ARG A 85 32.50 -8.63 -0.07
C ARG A 85 33.38 -9.63 -0.82
N HIS A 86 32.77 -10.67 -1.39
CA HIS A 86 33.39 -11.59 -2.34
C HIS A 86 32.71 -11.49 -3.71
N ASP A 87 33.48 -11.08 -4.72
CA ASP A 87 33.04 -10.98 -6.10
C ASP A 87 33.38 -12.25 -6.89
N PHE A 88 32.50 -12.63 -7.81
CA PHE A 88 32.73 -13.81 -8.66
C PHE A 88 33.40 -13.46 -9.98
N VAL A 89 34.19 -14.41 -10.48
CA VAL A 89 34.89 -14.27 -11.75
C VAL A 89 33.91 -14.46 -12.91
N LYS A 90 33.71 -13.40 -13.71
CA LYS A 90 32.92 -13.47 -14.95
C LYS A 90 33.61 -14.35 -15.98
N MET A 91 32.86 -15.27 -16.57
CA MET A 91 33.37 -16.17 -17.61
C MET A 91 33.44 -15.43 -18.96
N ASP A 92 34.58 -15.52 -19.63
CA ASP A 92 34.78 -15.00 -20.97
C ASP A 92 34.06 -15.89 -22.01
N PRO A 93 33.09 -15.36 -22.79
CA PRO A 93 32.32 -16.12 -23.79
C PRO A 93 33.17 -16.81 -24.87
N SER A 94 34.40 -16.32 -25.11
CA SER A 94 35.32 -16.85 -26.12
C SER A 94 36.10 -18.08 -25.67
N LEU A 95 36.14 -18.38 -24.36
CA LEU A 95 36.87 -19.52 -23.84
C LEU A 95 36.09 -20.83 -24.04
N TRP A 96 36.82 -21.93 -24.18
CA TRP A 96 36.26 -23.27 -24.20
C TRP A 96 36.06 -23.81 -22.78
N ILE A 97 35.08 -24.68 -22.59
CA ILE A 97 34.79 -25.30 -21.28
C ILE A 97 36.00 -26.08 -20.74
N LYS A 98 36.75 -26.77 -21.60
CA LYS A 98 38.00 -27.45 -21.23
C LYS A 98 39.18 -26.51 -20.87
N ASN A 99 39.00 -25.19 -20.93
CA ASN A 99 40.07 -24.27 -20.59
C ASN A 99 40.42 -24.37 -19.09
N PRO A 100 41.69 -24.65 -18.73
CA PRO A 100 42.10 -24.79 -17.34
C PRO A 100 41.80 -23.54 -16.48
N LYS A 101 41.67 -22.35 -17.07
CA LYS A 101 41.32 -21.12 -16.36
C LYS A 101 39.89 -21.10 -15.81
N LEU A 102 38.98 -21.91 -16.35
CA LEU A 102 37.59 -21.97 -15.90
C LEU A 102 37.43 -22.99 -14.78
N PHE A 103 37.64 -24.27 -15.10
CA PHE A 103 37.33 -25.38 -14.18
C PHE A 103 38.57 -26.13 -13.68
N GLY A 104 39.77 -25.77 -14.14
CA GLY A 104 41.01 -26.49 -13.84
C GLY A 104 41.31 -27.62 -14.82
N SER A 105 42.55 -28.10 -14.80
CA SER A 105 42.97 -29.28 -15.57
C SER A 105 42.28 -30.54 -15.02
N ASN A 106 41.76 -31.40 -15.90
CA ASN A 106 41.06 -32.65 -15.54
C ASN A 106 39.80 -32.46 -14.68
N PHE A 107 39.10 -31.34 -14.83
CA PHE A 107 37.84 -31.08 -14.13
C PHE A 107 36.85 -32.26 -14.24
N GLN A 108 36.42 -32.73 -13.08
CA GLN A 108 35.32 -33.66 -12.89
C GLN A 108 34.36 -33.03 -11.87
N PRO A 109 33.07 -32.88 -12.22
CA PRO A 109 32.07 -32.37 -11.28
C PRO A 109 31.82 -33.42 -10.19
N GLU A 110 31.82 -33.00 -8.92
CA GLU A 110 31.41 -33.85 -7.80
C GLU A 110 29.97 -33.52 -7.36
N GLU A 111 29.36 -34.44 -6.61
CA GLU A 111 28.02 -34.25 -6.09
C GLU A 111 27.96 -33.06 -5.11
N GLY A 112 26.89 -32.27 -5.19
CA GLY A 112 26.68 -31.11 -4.32
C GLY A 112 27.43 -29.84 -4.73
N GLN A 113 28.25 -29.86 -5.79
CA GLN A 113 28.97 -28.69 -6.28
C GLN A 113 28.17 -27.91 -7.32
N VAL A 114 28.10 -26.59 -7.15
CA VAL A 114 27.62 -25.64 -8.14
C VAL A 114 28.80 -24.99 -8.84
N HIS A 115 28.75 -24.95 -10.17
CA HIS A 115 29.90 -24.61 -11.00
C HIS A 115 29.76 -23.23 -11.66
N VAL A 116 28.53 -22.86 -12.03
CA VAL A 116 28.26 -21.64 -12.81
C VAL A 116 27.11 -20.86 -12.19
N LEU A 117 27.32 -19.58 -11.90
CA LEU A 117 26.25 -18.63 -11.58
C LEU A 117 25.78 -17.94 -12.86
N VAL A 118 24.48 -17.88 -13.07
CA VAL A 118 23.83 -17.31 -14.25
C VAL A 118 23.06 -16.06 -13.84
N VAL A 119 23.37 -14.94 -14.50
CA VAL A 119 22.70 -13.65 -14.30
C VAL A 119 21.95 -13.25 -15.57
N VAL A 120 20.70 -12.81 -15.41
CA VAL A 120 19.79 -12.42 -16.49
C VAL A 120 19.53 -10.90 -16.42
N PRO A 121 20.10 -10.08 -17.33
CA PRO A 121 19.91 -8.63 -17.29
C PRO A 121 18.51 -8.21 -17.81
N GLY A 122 17.80 -7.36 -17.05
CA GLY A 122 16.71 -6.52 -17.57
C GLY A 122 15.34 -7.17 -17.79
N GLY A 123 14.85 -7.98 -16.83
CA GLY A 123 13.42 -8.28 -16.67
C GLY A 123 12.88 -9.56 -17.34
N ALA A 124 12.02 -10.24 -16.57
CA ALA A 124 11.23 -11.45 -16.87
C ALA A 124 11.95 -12.81 -16.81
N SER A 125 12.02 -13.42 -15.63
CA SER A 125 11.66 -14.84 -15.49
C SER A 125 10.55 -14.94 -14.44
N THR A 126 9.43 -15.51 -14.86
CA THR A 126 8.27 -15.84 -14.01
C THR A 126 8.64 -17.03 -13.13
N SER A 127 8.60 -16.85 -11.81
CA SER A 127 7.57 -17.44 -10.93
C SER A 127 7.85 -18.88 -10.47
N GLU A 128 8.40 -19.05 -9.25
CA GLU A 128 7.70 -19.75 -8.13
C GLU A 128 8.55 -20.08 -6.90
N ASN A 129 9.88 -20.20 -6.99
CA ASN A 129 10.64 -20.82 -5.88
C ASN A 129 11.42 -19.87 -4.95
N LYS A 130 11.85 -18.68 -5.41
CA LYS A 130 12.23 -17.58 -4.47
C LYS A 130 11.02 -16.93 -3.78
N ARG A 131 9.82 -17.25 -4.28
CA ARG A 131 8.51 -16.98 -3.71
C ARG A 131 8.15 -17.90 -2.52
N LYS A 132 9.08 -18.64 -1.91
CA LYS A 132 8.82 -19.36 -0.65
C LYS A 132 9.78 -19.05 0.50
N ARG A 133 11.08 -18.81 0.27
CA ARG A 133 12.01 -18.48 1.37
C ARG A 133 12.05 -16.99 1.73
N LYS A 134 12.00 -16.07 0.76
CA LYS A 134 11.81 -14.63 1.06
C LYS A 134 10.33 -14.26 1.28
N ARG A 135 9.41 -15.09 0.79
CA ARG A 135 7.94 -14.97 1.00
C ARG A 135 7.45 -15.62 2.31
N MET A 136 8.33 -15.96 3.25
CA MET A 136 7.89 -16.30 4.60
C MET A 136 8.22 -15.17 5.58
N GLU A 137 9.31 -14.43 5.34
CA GLU A 137 9.70 -13.27 6.15
C GLU A 137 9.18 -11.94 5.55
N ASP A 138 9.16 -11.73 4.22
CA ASP A 138 8.67 -10.49 3.58
C ASP A 138 7.23 -10.59 3.02
N LYS A 139 6.41 -11.49 3.56
CA LYS A 139 5.00 -11.69 3.12
C LYS A 139 3.96 -11.12 4.06
N GLU A 140 4.33 -10.15 4.89
CA GLU A 140 3.32 -9.19 5.27
C GLU A 140 2.99 -8.35 4.05
N PHE A 141 1.73 -8.38 3.61
CA PHE A 141 1.22 -7.32 2.76
C PHE A 141 1.52 -6.01 3.52
N PRO A 142 2.44 -5.14 3.07
CA PRO A 142 2.84 -3.99 3.90
C PRO A 142 1.65 -3.02 4.09
N ASP A 143 0.62 -3.17 3.25
CA ASP A 143 -0.67 -2.49 3.33
C ASP A 143 -1.82 -3.47 3.63
N ALA A 144 -1.56 -4.58 4.33
CA ALA A 144 -2.56 -5.59 4.74
C ALA A 144 -3.76 -4.91 5.42
N TRP A 145 -3.46 -3.94 6.27
CA TRP A 145 -4.43 -3.16 7.02
C TRP A 145 -5.39 -2.41 6.08
N MET A 146 -4.92 -1.81 4.99
CA MET A 146 -5.80 -1.11 4.04
C MET A 146 -6.79 -2.10 3.39
N LYS A 147 -6.29 -3.28 3.01
CA LYS A 147 -7.14 -4.34 2.46
C LYS A 147 -8.12 -4.86 3.51
N ALA A 148 -7.69 -5.01 4.75
CA ALA A 148 -8.53 -5.47 5.85
C ALA A 148 -9.68 -4.50 6.14
N ILE A 149 -9.43 -3.18 6.13
CA ILE A 149 -10.48 -2.15 6.25
C ILE A 149 -11.44 -2.22 5.08
N LYS A 150 -10.91 -2.30 3.85
CA LYS A 150 -11.69 -2.35 2.62
C LYS A 150 -12.60 -3.58 2.51
N ASP A 151 -12.12 -4.72 2.99
CA ASP A 151 -12.82 -6.00 2.93
C ASP A 151 -13.59 -6.31 4.22
N GLU A 152 -13.60 -5.41 5.20
CA GLU A 152 -14.26 -5.65 6.47
C GLU A 152 -15.78 -5.82 6.26
N GLN A 153 -16.29 -6.97 6.67
CA GLN A 153 -17.73 -7.25 6.60
C GLN A 153 -18.41 -6.75 7.87
N VAL A 154 -19.28 -5.75 7.71
CA VAL A 154 -20.17 -5.26 8.76
C VAL A 154 -21.58 -5.75 8.44
N THR A 155 -22.07 -6.71 9.24
CA THR A 155 -23.35 -7.39 9.00
C THR A 155 -24.57 -6.63 9.57
N ALA A 156 -24.32 -5.68 10.49
CA ALA A 156 -25.37 -4.86 11.09
C ALA A 156 -24.89 -3.42 11.18
N LEU A 157 -25.66 -2.50 10.59
CA LEU A 157 -25.37 -1.08 10.59
C LEU A 157 -25.73 -0.47 11.96
N PRO A 158 -24.83 0.31 12.61
CA PRO A 158 -25.18 1.03 13.83
C PRO A 158 -26.29 2.04 13.55
N LEU A 159 -27.41 1.98 14.28
CA LEU A 159 -28.59 2.78 13.93
C LEU A 159 -28.65 4.14 14.64
N THR A 160 -28.01 4.30 15.80
CA THR A 160 -28.02 5.54 16.58
C THR A 160 -26.68 6.27 16.47
N CYS A 161 -26.65 7.59 16.74
CA CYS A 161 -25.38 8.33 16.79
C CYS A 161 -24.44 7.82 17.89
N ASP A 162 -24.97 7.36 19.01
CA ASP A 162 -24.15 6.76 20.09
C ASP A 162 -23.50 5.46 19.63
N ASP A 163 -24.22 4.61 18.91
CA ASP A 163 -23.66 3.36 18.40
C ASP A 163 -22.69 3.61 17.24
N LEU A 164 -22.96 4.60 16.38
CA LEU A 164 -21.99 5.08 15.39
C LEU A 164 -20.72 5.56 16.09
N LYS A 165 -20.83 6.42 17.10
CA LYS A 165 -19.68 6.94 17.86
C LYS A 165 -18.88 5.81 18.51
N LYS A 166 -19.53 4.82 19.12
CA LYS A 166 -18.86 3.61 19.64
C LYS A 166 -18.13 2.85 18.52
N HIS A 167 -18.76 2.67 17.35
CA HIS A 167 -18.13 2.04 16.20
C HIS A 167 -16.92 2.82 15.70
N LEU A 168 -16.98 4.15 15.65
CA LEU A 168 -15.86 5.00 15.22
C LEU A 168 -14.67 4.93 16.19
N GLN A 169 -14.94 4.80 17.48
CA GLN A 169 -13.92 4.78 18.54
C GLN A 169 -13.39 3.37 18.88
N ARG A 170 -13.90 2.33 18.21
CA ARG A 170 -13.48 0.96 18.44
C ARG A 170 -12.05 0.72 17.97
N GLU A 171 -11.46 -0.32 18.51
CA GLU A 171 -10.16 -0.82 18.10
C GLU A 171 -10.18 -1.35 16.65
N LEU A 172 -9.14 -1.04 15.86
CA LEU A 172 -9.00 -1.63 14.52
C LEU A 172 -8.73 -3.13 14.62
N ARG A 173 -9.41 -3.90 13.76
CA ARG A 173 -9.20 -5.36 13.68
C ARG A 173 -7.79 -5.71 13.20
N VAL A 174 -7.27 -4.91 12.27
CA VAL A 174 -5.89 -4.99 11.78
C VAL A 174 -5.26 -3.63 11.98
N LYS A 175 -4.15 -3.61 12.69
CA LYS A 175 -3.44 -2.40 13.08
C LYS A 175 -2.69 -1.79 11.92
N VAL A 176 -2.53 -0.47 11.97
CA VAL A 176 -1.70 0.27 11.02
C VAL A 176 -0.23 0.08 11.44
N PRO A 177 0.65 -0.36 10.54
CA PRO A 177 2.06 -0.43 10.86
C PRO A 177 2.66 0.98 10.93
N ILE A 178 3.66 1.13 11.77
CA ILE A 178 4.37 2.39 12.00
C ILE A 178 5.88 2.12 11.98
N ASP A 179 6.69 3.03 11.44
CA ASP A 179 8.15 2.90 11.52
C ASP A 179 8.71 3.54 12.80
N ASP A 180 9.99 3.31 13.06
CA ASP A 180 10.69 3.84 14.22
C ASP A 180 10.58 5.37 14.32
N THR A 181 10.65 6.08 13.20
CA THR A 181 10.63 7.56 13.19
C THR A 181 9.27 8.07 13.62
N LEU A 182 8.20 7.58 12.98
CA LEU A 182 6.83 7.97 13.29
C LEU A 182 6.41 7.49 14.68
N PHE A 183 6.88 6.31 15.10
CA PHE A 183 6.63 5.79 16.46
C PHE A 183 7.18 6.74 17.52
N GLN A 184 8.40 7.22 17.35
CA GLN A 184 8.99 8.20 18.27
C GLN A 184 8.23 9.53 18.24
N MET A 185 7.83 10.03 17.07
CA MET A 185 7.04 11.26 16.95
C MET A 185 5.68 11.17 17.65
N VAL A 186 5.05 9.99 17.64
CA VAL A 186 3.78 9.76 18.34
C VAL A 186 3.97 9.54 19.84
N SER A 187 5.05 8.86 20.23
CA SER A 187 5.31 8.46 21.61
C SER A 187 5.95 9.56 22.46
N ALA A 188 6.85 10.37 21.89
CA ALA A 188 7.54 11.45 22.60
C ALA A 188 6.60 12.47 23.27
N PRO A 189 5.51 12.96 22.63
CA PRO A 189 4.57 13.86 23.28
C PRO A 189 3.63 13.15 24.28
N ASN A 190 3.64 11.82 24.36
CA ASN A 190 2.75 11.02 25.23
C ASN A 190 3.22 10.91 26.69
N LEU A 191 3.87 11.94 27.25
CA LEU A 191 4.42 11.89 28.61
C LEU A 191 3.35 11.67 29.69
N SER A 192 2.10 12.06 29.42
CA SER A 192 0.94 11.88 30.30
C SER A 192 0.21 10.54 30.11
N GLY A 193 0.60 9.72 29.13
CA GLY A 193 -0.11 8.49 28.75
C GLY A 193 -1.48 8.73 28.08
N GLU A 194 -1.84 9.98 27.80
CA GLU A 194 -3.11 10.38 27.22
C GLU A 194 -3.37 9.77 25.83
N PHE A 195 -2.30 9.45 25.09
CA PHE A 195 -2.36 8.86 23.76
C PHE A 195 -2.25 7.34 23.76
N THR A 196 -1.92 6.70 24.89
CA THR A 196 -1.68 5.24 24.94
C THR A 196 -2.91 4.44 24.50
N SER A 197 -4.10 4.86 24.93
CA SER A 197 -5.36 4.20 24.54
C SER A 197 -5.63 4.32 23.04
N ILE A 198 -5.41 5.50 22.44
CA ILE A 198 -5.63 5.69 20.99
C ILE A 198 -4.55 4.99 20.16
N PHE A 199 -3.30 5.04 20.61
CA PHE A 199 -2.18 4.37 19.97
C PHE A 199 -2.44 2.86 19.88
N ASN A 200 -2.76 2.23 21.02
CA ASN A 200 -3.04 0.80 21.07
C ASN A 200 -4.24 0.41 20.20
N LYS A 201 -5.22 1.30 20.00
CA LYS A 201 -6.36 1.04 19.13
C LYS A 201 -6.01 1.08 17.64
N LEU A 202 -5.00 1.86 17.27
CA LEU A 202 -4.71 2.24 15.90
C LEU A 202 -3.49 1.53 15.31
N PHE A 203 -2.37 1.51 16.05
CA PHE A 203 -1.07 1.09 15.55
C PHE A 203 -0.64 -0.28 16.10
N GLU A 204 0.31 -0.88 15.41
CA GLU A 204 1.05 -2.03 15.93
C GLU A 204 1.88 -1.61 17.15
N ALA A 205 2.03 -2.51 18.11
CA ALA A 205 2.80 -2.24 19.33
C ALA A 205 4.28 -2.06 19.04
N GLU A 206 4.82 -2.85 18.10
CA GLU A 206 6.22 -2.83 17.70
C GLU A 206 6.37 -2.13 16.34
N PRO A 207 7.29 -1.16 16.21
CA PRO A 207 7.55 -0.51 14.94
C PRO A 207 8.23 -1.45 13.94
N ARG A 208 8.01 -1.17 12.65
CA ARG A 208 8.66 -1.88 11.54
C ARG A 208 9.84 -1.08 11.04
N GLY A 209 10.93 -1.76 10.65
CA GLY A 209 12.10 -1.08 10.08
C GLY A 209 11.83 -0.37 8.74
N LYS A 210 10.76 -0.70 8.02
CA LYS A 210 10.36 -0.01 6.79
C LYS A 210 8.86 -0.11 6.52
N LEU A 211 8.22 1.04 6.26
CA LEU A 211 6.85 1.10 5.77
C LEU A 211 6.78 1.08 4.24
N SER A 212 5.62 0.68 3.71
CA SER A 212 5.29 1.00 2.32
C SER A 212 5.23 2.53 2.16
N HIS A 213 5.54 3.01 0.95
CA HIS A 213 5.39 4.44 0.64
C HIS A 213 3.96 4.92 0.91
N ARG A 214 2.94 4.08 0.66
CA ARG A 214 1.53 4.45 0.86
C ARG A 214 1.20 4.64 2.32
N THR A 215 1.60 3.69 3.17
CA THR A 215 1.38 3.80 4.62
C THR A 215 2.18 4.96 5.21
N ALA A 216 3.45 5.12 4.81
CA ALA A 216 4.28 6.24 5.24
C ALA A 216 3.65 7.60 4.90
N THR A 217 3.09 7.77 3.70
CA THR A 217 2.39 9.01 3.32
C THR A 217 1.17 9.25 4.21
N ILE A 218 0.30 8.26 4.40
CA ILE A 218 -0.92 8.42 5.21
C ILE A 218 -0.58 8.75 6.66
N VAL A 219 0.27 7.93 7.29
CA VAL A 219 0.62 8.10 8.71
C VAL A 219 1.41 9.38 8.90
N GLY A 220 2.35 9.70 8.00
CA GLY A 220 3.10 10.95 8.01
C GLY A 220 2.18 12.17 7.94
N SER A 221 1.19 12.20 7.05
CA SER A 221 0.21 13.28 6.99
C SER A 221 -0.62 13.44 8.26
N VAL A 222 -0.89 12.36 9.00
CA VAL A 222 -1.63 12.41 10.27
C VAL A 222 -0.73 12.88 11.43
N VAL A 223 0.52 12.40 11.48
CA VAL A 223 1.46 12.69 12.56
C VAL A 223 2.04 14.09 12.43
N GLU A 224 2.39 14.51 11.22
CA GLU A 224 3.02 15.79 10.92
C GLU A 224 2.45 16.40 9.61
N PRO A 225 1.19 16.86 9.62
CA PRO A 225 0.60 17.52 8.46
C PRO A 225 1.25 18.88 8.20
N ILE A 226 1.23 19.27 6.93
CA ILE A 226 1.43 20.66 6.53
C ILE A 226 0.20 21.45 7.01
N MET A 227 0.39 22.27 8.05
CA MET A 227 -0.65 23.12 8.62
C MET A 227 -0.35 24.58 8.34
N ALA A 228 -1.35 25.31 7.87
CA ALA A 228 -1.32 26.76 7.82
C ALA A 228 -2.09 27.31 9.03
N CYS A 229 -1.40 28.08 9.87
CA CYS A 229 -1.99 28.77 11.02
C CYS A 229 -1.85 30.28 10.78
N SER A 230 -2.88 30.89 10.23
CA SER A 230 -2.97 32.36 10.10
C SER A 230 -4.39 32.80 10.44
N GLU A 231 -4.51 33.94 11.13
CA GLU A 231 -5.81 34.58 11.38
C GLU A 231 -6.56 34.94 10.09
N ASN A 232 -5.82 35.06 8.98
CA ASN A 232 -6.36 35.35 7.64
C ASN A 232 -6.40 34.10 6.74
N ALA A 233 -6.29 32.89 7.30
CA ALA A 233 -6.40 31.66 6.52
C ALA A 233 -7.78 31.61 5.85
N THR A 234 -7.77 31.33 4.54
CA THR A 234 -8.98 31.10 3.76
C THR A 234 -9.37 29.63 3.82
N GLU A 235 -10.56 29.30 3.33
CA GLU A 235 -11.00 27.91 3.19
C GLU A 235 -10.04 27.11 2.30
N GLU A 236 -9.62 27.71 1.16
CA GLU A 236 -8.60 27.17 0.26
C GLU A 236 -7.27 26.84 0.95
N THR A 237 -6.92 27.60 2.00
CA THR A 237 -5.70 27.37 2.78
C THR A 237 -5.76 26.04 3.53
N TYR A 238 -6.96 25.60 3.94
CA TYR A 238 -7.19 24.36 4.67
C TYR A 238 -7.45 23.15 3.76
N HIS A 239 -7.77 23.35 2.47
CA HIS A 239 -8.03 22.25 1.53
C HIS A 239 -6.92 21.20 1.52
N HIS A 240 -5.64 21.62 1.54
CA HIS A 240 -4.53 20.66 1.58
C HIS A 240 -4.57 19.76 2.83
N LEU A 241 -4.90 20.33 3.99
CA LEU A 241 -5.00 19.57 5.25
C LEU A 241 -6.17 18.57 5.18
N TRP A 242 -7.36 19.04 4.81
CA TRP A 242 -8.55 18.18 4.73
C TRP A 242 -8.38 17.11 3.65
N ASP A 243 -7.89 17.44 2.46
CA ASP A 243 -7.65 16.47 1.39
C ASP A 243 -6.61 15.43 1.78
N SER A 244 -5.52 15.82 2.43
CA SER A 244 -4.49 14.88 2.86
C SER A 244 -5.00 13.88 3.90
N LEU A 245 -5.82 14.34 4.85
CA LEU A 245 -6.34 13.53 5.95
C LEU A 245 -7.59 12.72 5.58
N ILE A 246 -8.44 13.26 4.72
CA ILE A 246 -9.74 12.66 4.34
C ILE A 246 -9.60 11.93 3.02
N VAL A 247 -9.40 12.67 1.92
CA VAL A 247 -9.38 12.10 0.56
C VAL A 247 -8.21 11.14 0.38
N GLY A 248 -7.02 11.54 0.82
CA GLY A 248 -5.80 10.74 0.78
C GLY A 248 -5.98 9.39 1.47
N LEU A 249 -6.78 9.34 2.53
CA LEU A 249 -7.14 8.11 3.22
C LEU A 249 -8.22 7.32 2.47
N LEU A 250 -9.37 7.94 2.20
CA LEU A 250 -10.54 7.28 1.59
C LEU A 250 -10.18 6.64 0.24
N MET A 251 -9.33 7.28 -0.57
CA MET A 251 -8.87 6.72 -1.85
C MET A 251 -8.01 5.46 -1.70
N ARG A 252 -7.53 5.14 -0.49
CA ARG A 252 -6.67 3.98 -0.21
C ARG A 252 -7.43 2.85 0.47
N VAL A 253 -8.37 3.19 1.36
CA VAL A 253 -9.12 2.21 2.18
C VAL A 253 -10.54 1.94 1.67
N SER A 254 -11.05 2.74 0.74
CA SER A 254 -12.38 2.57 0.14
C SER A 254 -12.31 2.36 -1.37
N THR A 255 -13.36 1.78 -1.95
CA THR A 255 -13.59 1.74 -3.41
C THR A 255 -14.45 2.92 -3.84
N GLY A 256 -13.88 3.87 -4.57
CA GLY A 256 -14.65 5.04 -5.00
C GLY A 256 -13.81 6.08 -5.70
N ASN A 257 -14.44 7.24 -5.92
CA ASN A 257 -13.76 8.44 -6.39
C ASN A 257 -14.36 9.67 -5.70
N TYR A 258 -13.60 10.76 -5.65
CA TYR A 258 -14.03 12.01 -5.07
C TYR A 258 -14.14 13.12 -6.12
N ARG A 259 -14.93 14.14 -5.81
CA ARG A 259 -15.06 15.37 -6.58
C ARG A 259 -15.26 16.53 -5.61
N ARG A 260 -14.58 17.65 -5.86
CA ARG A 260 -14.83 18.91 -5.15
C ARG A 260 -15.88 19.74 -5.90
N ASN A 261 -16.65 20.55 -5.18
CA ASN A 261 -17.56 21.56 -5.73
C ASN A 261 -18.49 21.02 -6.85
N THR A 262 -19.09 19.86 -6.62
CA THR A 262 -19.94 19.17 -7.61
C THR A 262 -21.37 19.05 -7.12
N ASN A 263 -22.35 19.15 -8.01
CA ASN A 263 -23.74 18.77 -7.73
C ASN A 263 -24.18 17.50 -8.49
N ALA A 264 -23.25 16.86 -9.21
CA ALA A 264 -23.52 15.63 -9.94
C ALA A 264 -23.88 14.50 -8.97
N SER A 265 -25.09 13.95 -9.10
CA SER A 265 -25.57 12.81 -8.31
C SER A 265 -25.51 13.00 -6.78
N THR A 266 -25.63 14.24 -6.32
CA THR A 266 -25.66 14.61 -4.88
C THR A 266 -27.08 14.84 -4.36
N SER A 267 -28.08 14.91 -5.24
CA SER A 267 -29.47 15.27 -4.91
C SER A 267 -29.63 16.63 -4.22
N THR A 268 -28.76 17.59 -4.57
CA THR A 268 -28.74 18.94 -3.98
C THR A 268 -29.20 20.05 -4.94
N GLY A 269 -29.73 19.70 -6.11
CA GLY A 269 -30.11 20.68 -7.14
C GLY A 269 -28.90 21.50 -7.61
N PRO A 270 -28.96 22.84 -7.66
CA PRO A 270 -27.82 23.68 -8.07
C PRO A 270 -26.73 23.79 -7.00
N TYR A 271 -27.00 23.36 -5.77
CA TYR A 271 -26.04 23.44 -4.67
C TYR A 271 -24.94 22.40 -4.81
N ARG A 272 -23.70 22.80 -4.54
CA ARG A 272 -22.49 22.00 -4.76
C ARG A 272 -21.80 21.83 -3.41
N PRO A 273 -21.83 20.65 -2.80
CA PRO A 273 -21.05 20.38 -1.60
C PRO A 273 -19.56 20.51 -1.94
N ASP A 274 -18.78 20.98 -0.96
CA ASP A 274 -17.35 21.26 -1.16
C ASP A 274 -16.58 19.98 -1.48
N LEU A 275 -16.98 18.85 -0.88
CA LEU A 275 -16.46 17.52 -1.17
C LEU A 275 -17.59 16.49 -1.34
N CYS A 276 -17.48 15.62 -2.34
CA CYS A 276 -18.32 14.44 -2.49
C CYS A 276 -17.45 13.21 -2.78
N PHE A 277 -17.71 12.10 -2.10
CA PHE A 277 -17.08 10.80 -2.32
C PHE A 277 -18.15 9.78 -2.72
N TYR A 278 -17.93 9.15 -3.88
CA TYR A 278 -18.86 8.24 -4.52
C TYR A 278 -18.35 6.81 -4.44
N GLY A 279 -19.26 5.86 -4.17
CA GLY A 279 -18.94 4.44 -4.23
C GLY A 279 -18.52 4.01 -5.64
N MET A 280 -17.70 2.96 -5.73
CA MET A 280 -17.26 2.42 -7.03
C MET A 280 -18.44 1.93 -7.87
N ASN A 281 -18.46 2.30 -9.15
CA ASN A 281 -19.51 1.97 -10.11
C ASN A 281 -20.92 2.40 -9.69
N SER A 282 -21.03 3.35 -8.75
CA SER A 282 -22.31 3.96 -8.38
C SER A 282 -22.24 5.46 -8.52
N ASN A 283 -23.38 6.07 -8.80
CA ASN A 283 -23.59 7.51 -8.69
C ASN A 283 -24.00 7.89 -7.26
N VAL A 284 -23.76 7.03 -6.27
CA VAL A 284 -24.20 7.23 -4.90
C VAL A 284 -23.11 7.96 -4.12
N CYS A 285 -23.40 9.21 -3.74
CA CYS A 285 -22.56 9.99 -2.84
C CYS A 285 -22.74 9.49 -1.39
N VAL A 286 -21.82 8.64 -0.92
CA VAL A 286 -21.90 8.03 0.43
C VAL A 286 -21.29 8.92 1.52
N PHE A 287 -20.40 9.83 1.14
CA PHE A 287 -19.71 10.73 2.07
C PHE A 287 -19.54 12.11 1.43
N ARG A 288 -19.92 13.17 2.15
CA ARG A 288 -19.87 14.56 1.65
C ARG A 288 -19.37 15.56 2.68
N GLY A 289 -18.82 16.67 2.23
CA GLY A 289 -18.20 17.71 3.05
C GLY A 289 -18.80 19.09 2.79
N GLU A 290 -18.94 19.87 3.86
CA GLU A 290 -19.05 21.33 3.80
C GLU A 290 -17.94 21.92 4.68
N GLU A 291 -17.24 22.91 4.15
CA GLU A 291 -16.00 23.44 4.66
C GLU A 291 -16.14 24.96 4.83
N LYS A 292 -15.51 25.50 5.87
CA LYS A 292 -15.40 26.94 6.12
C LYS A 292 -14.04 27.25 6.71
N ALA A 293 -13.52 28.44 6.43
CA ALA A 293 -12.28 28.92 7.02
C ALA A 293 -12.41 29.17 8.54
N SER A 294 -13.53 29.78 8.95
CA SER A 294 -13.80 30.24 10.31
C SER A 294 -15.32 30.35 10.56
N GLY A 295 -15.72 30.57 11.81
CA GLY A 295 -17.13 30.72 12.21
C GLY A 295 -17.65 29.58 13.08
N GLU A 296 -18.97 29.47 13.16
CA GLU A 296 -19.64 28.43 13.95
C GLU A 296 -19.75 27.12 13.16
N LEU A 297 -19.38 26.00 13.79
CA LEU A 297 -19.42 24.66 13.18
C LEU A 297 -20.83 24.21 12.79
N ASP A 298 -21.86 24.75 13.46
CA ASP A 298 -23.26 24.45 13.13
C ASP A 298 -23.66 24.96 11.75
N VAL A 299 -22.99 25.99 11.21
CA VAL A 299 -23.25 26.51 9.86
C VAL A 299 -22.98 25.44 8.79
N PRO A 300 -21.77 24.89 8.63
CA PRO A 300 -21.54 23.82 7.66
C PRO A 300 -22.32 22.53 7.99
N VAL A 301 -22.60 22.21 9.26
CA VAL A 301 -23.46 21.06 9.62
C VAL A 301 -24.89 21.24 9.06
N LYS A 302 -25.40 22.46 9.09
CA LYS A 302 -26.72 22.80 8.54
C LYS A 302 -26.71 22.72 7.01
N GLU A 303 -25.69 23.29 6.37
CA GLU A 303 -25.51 23.30 4.91
C GLU A 303 -25.49 21.88 4.30
N LEU A 304 -24.95 20.88 5.03
CA LEU A 304 -24.92 19.48 4.59
C LEU A 304 -26.30 18.90 4.23
N HIS A 305 -27.37 19.34 4.90
CA HIS A 305 -28.69 18.73 4.77
C HIS A 305 -29.80 19.68 4.30
N GLU A 306 -29.68 21.00 4.49
CA GLU A 306 -30.71 21.98 4.12
C GLU A 306 -31.17 21.88 2.67
N LYS A 307 -30.23 21.57 1.77
CA LYS A 307 -30.47 21.52 0.33
C LYS A 307 -30.48 20.10 -0.21
N LEU A 308 -30.34 19.10 0.66
CA LEU A 308 -30.33 17.70 0.28
C LEU A 308 -31.76 17.18 0.22
N THR A 309 -32.17 16.76 -0.98
CA THR A 309 -33.36 15.90 -1.14
C THR A 309 -32.94 14.45 -0.90
N TRP A 310 -33.61 13.79 0.04
CA TRP A 310 -33.32 12.39 0.36
C TRP A 310 -33.69 11.46 -0.81
N ARG A 311 -32.70 10.75 -1.36
CA ARG A 311 -32.86 9.76 -2.44
C ARG A 311 -32.06 8.47 -2.19
N TYR A 312 -31.65 8.22 -0.96
CA TYR A 312 -30.83 7.06 -0.61
C TYR A 312 -31.69 5.86 -0.18
N ASP A 313 -32.88 5.73 -0.78
CA ASP A 313 -33.85 4.64 -0.53
C ASP A 313 -33.97 4.24 0.96
N ASP A 314 -33.77 2.94 1.24
CA ASP A 314 -33.86 2.30 2.55
C ASP A 314 -32.59 2.43 3.40
N ALA A 315 -31.55 3.16 2.92
CA ALA A 315 -30.34 3.36 3.72
C ALA A 315 -30.69 4.14 5.00
N PRO A 316 -30.21 3.71 6.18
CA PRO A 316 -30.52 4.40 7.43
C PRO A 316 -29.84 5.78 7.54
N TYR A 317 -28.75 5.98 6.80
CA TYR A 317 -27.99 7.21 6.69
C TYR A 317 -27.02 7.15 5.50
N VAL A 318 -26.59 8.33 5.05
CA VAL A 318 -25.28 8.52 4.41
C VAL A 318 -24.40 9.35 5.34
N PHE A 319 -23.11 9.42 5.06
CA PHE A 319 -22.18 10.12 5.93
C PHE A 319 -21.83 11.50 5.41
N GLY A 320 -21.30 12.33 6.30
CA GLY A 320 -20.63 13.56 5.91
C GLY A 320 -19.68 14.07 6.96
N TYR A 321 -19.03 15.18 6.65
CA TYR A 321 -18.27 15.97 7.60
C TYR A 321 -18.55 17.46 7.41
N ALA A 322 -18.48 18.20 8.51
CA ALA A 322 -18.46 19.65 8.51
C ALA A 322 -17.10 20.10 9.05
N ALA A 323 -16.44 21.03 8.38
CA ALA A 323 -15.14 21.55 8.81
C ALA A 323 -15.16 23.06 9.00
N VAL A 324 -14.51 23.52 10.08
CA VAL A 324 -14.19 24.93 10.32
C VAL A 324 -12.73 25.04 10.73
N GLY A 325 -11.87 25.47 9.80
CA GLY A 325 -10.42 25.49 9.98
C GLY A 325 -9.88 24.13 10.45
N LEU A 326 -9.41 24.05 11.70
CA LEU A 326 -8.85 22.83 12.29
C LEU A 326 -9.89 21.93 12.98
N LEU A 327 -11.16 22.36 13.08
CA LEU A 327 -12.23 21.55 13.66
C LEU A 327 -12.95 20.76 12.57
N VAL A 328 -13.16 19.47 12.78
CA VAL A 328 -13.93 18.61 11.89
C VAL A 328 -14.95 17.81 12.68
N CYS A 329 -16.22 17.91 12.29
CA CYS A 329 -17.32 17.11 12.84
C CYS A 329 -17.71 16.03 11.83
N LEU A 330 -17.71 14.76 12.25
CA LEU A 330 -18.31 13.67 11.48
C LEU A 330 -19.80 13.61 11.77
N VAL A 331 -20.62 13.46 10.74
CA VAL A 331 -22.09 13.44 10.85
C VAL A 331 -22.70 12.22 10.16
N ALA A 332 -23.86 11.82 10.66
CA ALA A 332 -24.79 10.94 9.96
C ALA A 332 -25.91 11.80 9.37
N ILE A 333 -26.17 11.67 8.08
CA ILE A 333 -27.25 12.38 7.39
C ILE A 333 -28.36 11.36 7.13
N ARG A 334 -29.56 11.64 7.65
CA ARG A 334 -30.73 10.74 7.60
C ARG A 334 -31.88 11.38 6.87
N LYS A 335 -32.86 10.56 6.45
CA LYS A 335 -34.16 11.06 5.99
C LYS A 335 -34.84 11.83 7.13
N ASP A 336 -35.33 13.02 6.85
CA ASP A 336 -36.16 13.76 7.79
C ASP A 336 -37.62 13.29 7.67
N GLU A 337 -38.08 12.57 8.69
CA GLU A 337 -39.46 12.06 8.76
C GLU A 337 -40.50 13.18 8.76
N LYS A 338 -40.14 14.40 9.20
CA LYS A 338 -41.08 15.53 9.28
C LYS A 338 -41.38 16.15 7.91
N THR A 339 -40.40 16.18 7.01
CA THR A 339 -40.50 16.83 5.70
C THR A 339 -40.70 15.83 4.55
N GLY A 340 -40.65 14.53 4.82
CA GLY A 340 -40.99 13.44 3.88
C GLY A 340 -39.94 13.18 2.78
N SER A 341 -39.32 14.24 2.27
CA SER A 341 -38.23 14.19 1.28
C SER A 341 -36.97 14.95 1.71
N GLY A 342 -36.97 15.60 2.87
CA GLY A 342 -35.81 16.31 3.40
C GLY A 342 -34.80 15.37 4.04
N ALA A 343 -33.66 15.92 4.42
CA ALA A 343 -32.63 15.23 5.16
C ALA A 343 -32.30 16.01 6.44
N LYS A 344 -31.68 15.32 7.41
CA LYS A 344 -31.21 15.92 8.65
C LYS A 344 -29.81 15.39 8.97
N ALA A 345 -28.87 16.30 9.22
CA ALA A 345 -27.54 15.94 9.72
C ALA A 345 -27.56 15.84 11.25
N GLU A 346 -27.00 14.76 11.77
CA GLU A 346 -26.84 14.49 13.20
C GLU A 346 -25.34 14.32 13.50
N GLN A 347 -24.84 15.12 14.44
CA GLN A 347 -23.43 15.09 14.82
C GLN A 347 -23.09 13.77 15.52
N ILE A 348 -22.03 13.10 15.06
CA ILE A 348 -21.49 11.89 15.68
C ILE A 348 -20.41 12.28 16.68
N GLU A 349 -19.39 12.99 16.21
CA GLU A 349 -18.25 13.42 17.04
C GLU A 349 -17.46 14.54 16.35
N THR A 350 -16.86 15.42 17.16
CA THR A 350 -16.01 16.53 16.70
C THR A 350 -14.56 16.34 17.12
N TYR A 351 -13.65 16.62 16.20
CA TYR A 351 -12.21 16.41 16.35
C TYR A 351 -11.46 17.72 16.09
N ASN A 352 -10.42 17.98 16.89
CA ASN A 352 -9.52 19.11 16.70
C ASN A 352 -8.21 18.63 16.04
N LEU A 353 -8.03 18.93 14.77
CA LEU A 353 -6.87 18.54 13.96
C LEU A 353 -5.60 19.34 14.27
N GLY A 354 -5.68 20.39 15.10
CA GLY A 354 -4.50 21.14 15.52
C GLY A 354 -3.60 20.38 16.49
N GLY A 355 -4.17 19.43 17.24
CA GLY A 355 -3.42 18.58 18.17
C GLY A 355 -3.27 17.15 17.65
N LEU A 356 -2.12 16.52 17.92
CA LEU A 356 -1.84 15.14 17.51
C LEU A 356 -2.92 14.15 17.99
N LYS A 357 -3.41 14.30 19.24
CA LYS A 357 -4.50 13.47 19.78
C LYS A 357 -5.74 13.49 18.89
N GLY A 358 -6.16 14.69 18.51
CA GLY A 358 -7.37 14.88 17.73
C GLY A 358 -7.18 14.35 16.31
N ARG A 359 -5.99 14.51 15.73
CA ARG A 359 -5.63 13.89 14.44
C ARG A 359 -5.66 12.36 14.49
N LEU A 360 -5.06 11.74 15.51
CA LEU A 360 -5.08 10.28 15.68
C LEU A 360 -6.49 9.75 15.94
N SER A 361 -7.27 10.47 16.74
CA SER A 361 -8.67 10.11 17.03
C SER A 361 -9.55 10.22 15.79
N PHE A 362 -9.36 11.29 14.99
CA PHE A 362 -10.04 11.49 13.72
C PHE A 362 -9.64 10.41 12.71
N PHE A 363 -8.36 10.08 12.63
CA PHE A 363 -7.84 9.05 11.74
C PHE A 363 -8.44 7.67 12.07
N LEU A 364 -8.47 7.29 13.35
CA LEU A 364 -9.16 6.06 13.79
C LEU A 364 -10.64 6.07 13.41
N ALA A 365 -11.31 7.20 13.68
CA ALA A 365 -12.73 7.35 13.38
C ALA A 365 -13.02 7.21 11.88
N LEU A 366 -12.22 7.85 11.02
CA LEU A 366 -12.41 7.80 9.57
C LEU A 366 -12.12 6.40 8.99
N LEU A 367 -11.14 5.69 9.54
CA LEU A 367 -10.89 4.28 9.19
C LEU A 367 -12.10 3.40 9.53
N ASN A 368 -12.61 3.50 10.76
CA ASN A 368 -13.79 2.74 11.17
C ASN A 368 -15.07 3.17 10.43
N LEU A 369 -15.21 4.45 10.09
CA LEU A 369 -16.31 4.97 9.28
C LEU A 369 -16.29 4.39 7.86
N SER A 370 -15.09 4.27 7.27
CA SER A 370 -14.92 3.74 5.91
C SER A 370 -15.41 2.28 5.75
N THR A 371 -15.38 1.48 6.83
CA THR A 371 -15.91 0.11 6.81
C THR A 371 -17.43 0.06 6.61
N LEU A 372 -18.14 1.16 6.83
CA LEU A 372 -19.59 1.26 6.69
C LEU A 372 -20.02 1.72 5.30
N PHE A 373 -19.10 2.19 4.45
CA PHE A 373 -19.46 2.74 3.14
C PHE A 373 -20.09 1.70 2.22
N ARG A 374 -19.46 0.54 2.08
CA ARG A 374 -19.98 -0.53 1.20
C ARG A 374 -21.33 -1.05 1.67
N PRO A 375 -21.53 -1.44 2.95
CA PRO A 375 -22.84 -1.87 3.44
C PRO A 375 -23.94 -0.81 3.26
N VAL A 376 -23.63 0.48 3.40
CA VAL A 376 -24.60 1.55 3.13
C VAL A 376 -24.92 1.66 1.64
N VAL A 377 -23.90 1.66 0.76
CA VAL A 377 -24.09 1.75 -0.69
C VAL A 377 -24.86 0.55 -1.24
N ASP A 378 -24.62 -0.66 -0.70
CA ASP A 378 -25.29 -1.89 -1.13
C ASP A 378 -26.81 -1.88 -0.82
N LEU A 379 -27.29 -0.98 0.05
CA LEU A 379 -28.72 -0.77 0.34
C LEU A 379 -29.40 0.24 -0.60
N ILE A 380 -28.63 1.00 -1.38
CA ILE A 380 -29.12 2.11 -2.20
C ILE A 380 -29.25 1.61 -3.64
N GLN A 381 -30.41 1.76 -4.26
CA GLN A 381 -30.53 1.42 -5.67
C GLN A 381 -29.67 2.38 -6.51
N PRO A 382 -29.02 1.89 -7.58
CA PRO A 382 -28.26 2.77 -8.45
C PRO A 382 -29.15 3.93 -8.92
N LEU A 383 -28.77 5.16 -8.59
CA LEU A 383 -29.47 6.34 -9.08
C LEU A 383 -29.33 6.36 -10.60
N ASP A 384 -30.45 6.13 -11.31
CA ASP A 384 -30.51 6.28 -12.76
C ASP A 384 -29.93 7.64 -13.12
N VAL A 385 -28.98 7.63 -14.07
CA VAL A 385 -28.55 8.86 -14.72
C VAL A 385 -29.76 9.34 -15.51
N SER A 386 -30.53 10.27 -14.96
CA SER A 386 -31.47 11.03 -15.77
C SER A 386 -30.71 11.58 -16.97
N PRO A 387 -31.11 11.29 -18.21
CA PRO A 387 -30.54 11.89 -19.40
C PRO A 387 -31.08 13.32 -19.52
N GLU A 388 -30.68 14.19 -18.58
CA GLU A 388 -30.96 15.61 -18.66
C GLU A 388 -29.62 16.34 -18.53
N HIS A 389 -29.30 17.11 -19.58
CA HIS A 389 -28.07 17.91 -19.80
C HIS A 389 -26.96 17.26 -20.63
N ALA A 390 -27.34 16.58 -21.71
CA ALA A 390 -26.56 16.61 -22.95
C ALA A 390 -27.26 17.55 -23.94
N GLU A 391 -27.17 18.86 -23.69
CA GLU A 391 -27.29 19.93 -24.69
C GLU A 391 -26.47 21.14 -24.24
#